data_AF-I7B4H9-F1
#
_entry.id   AF-I7B4H9-F1
#
_cell.length_a   1.000
_cell.length_b   1.000
_cell.length_c   1.000
_cell.angle_alpha   90.00
_cell.angle_beta   90.00
_cell.angle_gamma   90.00
#
_symmetry.space_group_name_H-M   'P 1'
#
loop_
_entity.id
_entity.type
_entity.pdbx_description
1 polymer ?
#
loop_
_entity_poly.entity_id
_entity_poly.type
_entity_poly.pdbx_seq_one_letter_code
_entity_poly.pdbx_strand_id
1 'polypeptide(L)' 'QMEELASAVSNFNFLWVVRDSEEAKLPSGFLETVDKDKGLVLKWSPQLEVLSNKAIGCFLTHCGWNST' A
#
# COMPACT_ATOMS: atom_id res chain seq x y z
N GLN A 1 1.09 6.53 12.90
CA GLN A 1 0.63 6.70 11.50
C GLN A 1 0.65 5.37 10.74
N MET A 2 1.77 4.63 10.70
CA MET A 2 1.83 3.33 10.01
C MET A 2 0.84 2.29 10.58
N GLU A 3 0.67 2.26 11.90
CA GLU A 3 -0.32 1.39 12.56
C GLU A 3 -1.77 1.71 12.15
N GLU A 4 -2.14 2.98 12.22
CA GLU A 4 -3.47 3.45 11.78
C GLU A 4 -3.71 3.16 10.29
N LEU A 5 -2.70 3.38 9.43
CA LEU A 5 -2.80 3.07 8.01
C LEU A 5 -2.96 1.56 7.79
N ALA A 6 -2.15 0.73 8.43
CA ALA A 6 -2.23 -0.73 8.34
C ALA A 6 -3.61 -1.24 8.74
N SER A 7 -4.17 -0.73 9.84
CA SER A 7 -5.53 -1.05 10.28
C SER A 7 -6.57 -0.62 9.24
N ALA A 8 -6.50 0.62 8.75
CA ALA A 8 -7.46 1.15 7.80
C ALA A 8 -7.45 0.40 6.46
N VAL A 9 -6.27 0.21 5.85
CA VAL A 9 -6.15 -0.42 4.52
C VAL A 9 -6.54 -1.89 4.54
N SER A 10 -6.43 -2.58 5.68
CA SER A 10 -6.81 -4.00 5.82
C SER A 10 -8.31 -4.25 5.63
N ASN A 11 -9.14 -3.20 5.62
CA ASN A 11 -10.57 -3.31 5.34
C ASN A 11 -10.90 -3.27 3.83
N PHE A 12 -9.90 -3.12 2.97
CA PHE A 12 -10.06 -2.99 1.52
C PHE A 12 -9.16 -3.99 0.78
N ASN A 13 -9.42 -4.19 -0.51
CA ASN A 13 -8.41 -4.76 -1.39
C ASN A 13 -7.37 -3.67 -1.67
N PHE A 14 -6.10 -3.93 -1.40
CA PHE A 14 -5.08 -2.89 -1.43
C PHE A 14 -3.76 -3.33 -2.09
N LEU A 15 -3.09 -2.35 -2.69
CA LEU A 15 -1.68 -2.43 -3.03
C LEU A 15 -0.98 -1.29 -2.30
N TRP A 16 -0.04 -1.62 -1.42
CA TRP A 16 0.67 -0.64 -0.60
C TRP A 16 2.17 -0.69 -0.86
N VAL A 17 2.75 0.44 -1.27
CA VAL A 17 4.20 0.60 -1.40
C VAL A 17 4.79 1.02 -0.05
N VAL A 18 5.56 0.13 0.58
CA VAL A 18 6.32 0.38 1.81
C VAL A 18 7.80 0.15 1.50
N ARG A 19 8.58 1.24 1.45
CA ARG A 19 10.03 1.17 1.20
C ARG A 19 10.75 0.40 2.31
N ASP A 20 11.91 -0.19 2.00
CA ASP A 20 12.72 -0.95 2.96
C ASP A 20 13.04 -0.14 4.23
N SER A 21 13.33 1.16 4.09
CA SER A 21 13.62 2.06 5.22
C SER A 21 12.42 2.33 6.14
N GLU A 22 11.21 2.01 5.70
CA GLU A 22 9.95 2.28 6.40
C GLU A 22 9.29 1.01 6.95
N GLU A 23 9.71 -0.17 6.50
CA GLU A 23 9.14 -1.47 6.89
C GLU A 23 9.23 -1.71 8.40
N ALA A 24 10.31 -1.29 9.04
CA ALA A 24 10.49 -1.41 10.49
C ALA A 24 9.46 -0.61 11.31
N LYS A 25 8.67 0.27 10.67
CA LYS A 25 7.60 1.06 11.30
C LYS A 25 6.23 0.40 11.15
N LEU A 26 6.11 -0.69 10.40
CA LEU A 26 4.87 -1.46 10.32
C LEU A 26 4.56 -2.12 11.67
N PRO A 27 3.27 -2.37 11.97
CA PRO A 27 2.91 -3.20 13.12
C PRO A 27 3.61 -4.56 13.06
N SER A 28 4.03 -5.06 14.21
CA SER A 28 4.65 -6.38 14.33
C SER A 28 3.70 -7.45 13.77
N GLY A 29 4.20 -8.31 12.90
CA GLY A 29 3.40 -9.38 12.28
C GLY A 29 2.49 -8.92 11.14
N PHE A 30 2.53 -7.64 10.72
CA PHE A 30 1.60 -7.14 9.71
C PHE A 30 1.74 -7.89 8.38
N LEU A 31 2.95 -8.05 7.86
CA LEU A 31 3.18 -8.67 6.56
C LEU A 31 2.74 -10.14 6.53
N GLU A 32 2.81 -10.82 7.67
CA GLU A 32 2.38 -12.19 7.87
C GLU A 32 0.85 -12.33 7.96
N THR A 33 0.14 -11.25 8.34
CA THR A 33 -1.32 -11.24 8.49
C THR A 33 -2.06 -10.74 7.24
N VAL A 34 -1.35 -10.20 6.24
CA VAL A 34 -1.96 -9.78 4.98
C VAL A 34 -2.51 -10.99 4.21
N ASP A 35 -3.82 -10.98 3.97
CA ASP A 35 -4.49 -11.91 3.07
C ASP A 35 -3.99 -11.70 1.64
N LYS A 36 -3.28 -12.70 1.09
CA LYS A 36 -2.63 -12.60 -0.23
C LYS A 36 -3.60 -12.48 -1.40
N ASP A 37 -4.87 -12.83 -1.21
CA ASP A 37 -5.91 -12.66 -2.22
C ASP A 37 -6.51 -11.25 -2.21
N LYS A 38 -6.24 -10.44 -1.17
CA LYS A 38 -6.80 -9.09 -0.99
C LYS A 38 -5.75 -7.99 -0.93
N GLY A 39 -4.58 -8.28 -0.40
CA GLY A 39 -3.55 -7.28 -0.10
C GLY A 39 -2.19 -7.67 -0.67
N LEU A 40 -1.49 -6.67 -1.20
CA LEU A 40 -0.11 -6.81 -1.65
C LEU A 40 0.73 -5.64 -1.13
N VAL A 41 1.84 -5.96 -0.45
CA VAL A 41 2.83 -4.97 0.00
C VAL A 41 4.09 -5.10 -0.85
N LEU A 42 4.51 -4.01 -1.48
CA LEU A 42 5.68 -3.95 -2.37
C LEU A 42 6.68 -2.91 -1.89
N LYS A 43 7.96 -3.06 -2.25
CA LYS A 43 8.99 -2.04 -1.99
C LYS A 43 8.97 -0.91 -3.00
N TRP A 44 8.57 -1.25 -4.21
CA TRP A 44 8.44 -0.34 -5.35
C TRP A 44 7.33 -0.84 -6.26
N SER A 45 6.73 0.05 -7.04
CA SER A 45 5.70 -0.31 -8.03
C SER A 45 5.94 0.39 -9.36
N PRO A 46 5.56 -0.24 -10.49
CA PRO A 46 5.41 0.48 -11.75
C PRO A 46 4.18 1.40 -11.68
N GLN A 47 4.28 2.51 -10.94
CA GLN A 47 3.13 3.32 -10.52
C GLN A 47 2.22 3.76 -11.68
N LEU A 48 2.79 4.11 -12.85
CA LEU A 48 2.00 4.47 -14.03
C LEU A 48 1.13 3.32 -14.52
N GLU A 49 1.68 2.10 -14.59
CA GLU A 49 0.93 0.91 -15.00
C GLU A 49 -0.15 0.57 -13.96
N VAL A 50 0.20 0.64 -12.67
CA VAL A 50 -0.74 0.41 -11.57
C VAL A 50 -1.92 1.40 -11.66
N LEU A 51 -1.65 2.71 -11.76
CA LEU A 51 -2.70 3.73 -11.81
C LEU A 51 -3.53 3.68 -13.11
N SER A 52 -2.95 3.17 -14.21
CA SER A 52 -3.70 2.93 -15.46
C SER A 52 -4.60 1.69 -15.42
N ASN A 53 -4.47 0.83 -14.39
CA ASN A 53 -5.18 -0.42 -14.31
C ASN A 53 -6.63 -0.20 -13.82
N LYS A 54 -7.60 -0.78 -14.55
CA LYS A 54 -9.03 -0.73 -14.23
C LYS A 54 -9.42 -1.30 -12.86
N ALA A 55 -8.55 -2.08 -12.22
CA ALA A 55 -8.76 -2.63 -10.89
C ALA A 55 -8.58 -1.58 -9.78
N ILE A 56 -7.91 -0.45 -10.04
CA ILE A 56 -7.69 0.61 -9.05
C ILE A 56 -8.93 1.49 -8.96
N GLY A 57 -9.58 1.49 -7.80
CA GLY A 57 -10.74 2.33 -7.50
C GLY A 57 -10.39 3.69 -6.89
N CYS A 58 -9.28 3.78 -6.15
CA CYS A 58 -8.83 5.03 -5.53
C CYS A 58 -7.31 5.02 -5.33
N PHE A 59 -6.72 6.21 -5.22
CA PHE A 59 -5.29 6.38 -4.92
C PHE A 59 -5.09 7.22 -3.65
N LEU A 60 -4.62 6.58 -2.58
CA LEU A 60 -4.16 7.27 -1.37
C LEU A 60 -2.74 7.79 -1.62
N THR A 61 -2.60 9.11 -1.72
CA THR A 61 -1.35 9.78 -2.09
C THR A 61 -0.97 10.86 -1.07
N HIS A 62 0.31 11.19 -1.01
CA HIS A 62 0.80 12.36 -0.27
C HIS A 62 0.65 13.68 -1.07
N CYS A 63 0.02 13.62 -2.24
CA CYS A 63 -0.21 14.75 -3.14
C CYS A 63 1.06 15.38 -3.73
N GLY A 64 2.13 14.58 -3.89
CA GLY A 64 3.30 15.00 -4.65
C GLY A 64 2.96 15.25 -6.11
N TRP A 65 3.59 16.25 -6.73
CA TRP A 65 3.26 16.71 -8.09
C TRP A 65 3.30 15.61 -9.15
N ASN A 66 4.32 14.75 -9.17
CA ASN A 66 4.40 13.66 -10.16
C ASN A 66 3.41 12.51 -9.89
N SER A 67 2.80 12.49 -8.71
CA SER A 67 1.79 11.50 -8.34
C SER A 67 0.36 12.01 -8.53
N THR A 68 0.17 13.30 -8.85
CA THR A 68 -1.14 13.93 -9.00
C THR A 68 -1.32 14.35 -10.46
#